data_AF-K0TQ19-F1
#
_entry.id   AF-K0TQ19-F1
#
_cell.length_a   1.000
_cell.length_b   1.000
_cell.length_c   1.000
_cell.angle_alpha   90.00
_cell.angle_beta   90.00
_cell.angle_gamma   90.00
#
_symmetry.space_group_name_H-M   'P 1'
#
loop_
_entity.id
_entity.type
_entity.pdbx_description
1 polymer ?
#
loop_
_entity_poly.entity_id
_entity_poly.type
_entity_poly.pdbx_seq_one_letter_code
_entity_poly.pdbx_strand_id
1 'polypeptide(L)'
;MSTLGMKGAFTQRQLRDAYYTAAKRCHPDLVSADDTPLDFREVTDAFEHLMKDRSMLESDGDDEELVTVSEDERFRTACREILGLSAEAVEESKRDPKFRQWLKGNTDAAHYWRNFLMGHGGLAPQLRPPAGFIGQNEKRVVRMSETRRKRKR
;
A
#
# COMPACT_ATOMS: atom_id res chain seq x y z
N MET A 1 -17.03 -14.45 -3.99
CA MET A 1 -16.18 -14.29 -5.18
C MET A 1 -15.09 -13.30 -4.81
N SER A 2 -13.81 -13.70 -4.82
CA SER A 2 -12.70 -12.80 -4.45
C SER A 2 -12.35 -11.94 -5.66
N THR A 3 -12.63 -10.64 -5.57
CA THR A 3 -12.42 -9.64 -6.66
C THR A 3 -10.96 -9.51 -7.10
N LEU A 4 -10.00 -9.95 -6.27
CA LEU A 4 -8.57 -9.96 -6.57
C LEU A 4 -8.06 -11.28 -7.17
N GLY A 5 -8.93 -12.28 -7.38
CA GLY A 5 -8.54 -13.55 -8.03
C GLY A 5 -7.56 -14.44 -7.24
N MET A 6 -7.21 -14.05 -6.01
CA MET A 6 -6.27 -14.81 -5.17
C MET A 6 -6.97 -15.99 -4.50
N LYS A 7 -6.37 -17.19 -4.61
CA LYS A 7 -6.79 -18.42 -3.93
C LYS A 7 -5.58 -19.02 -3.20
N GLY A 8 -5.72 -19.29 -1.89
CA GLY A 8 -4.65 -19.88 -1.07
C GLY A 8 -3.96 -18.87 -0.16
N ALA A 9 -2.87 -19.28 0.47
CA ALA A 9 -2.00 -18.40 1.25
C ALA A 9 -1.14 -17.56 0.31
N PHE A 10 -0.90 -16.29 0.64
CA PHE A 10 -0.16 -15.36 -0.22
C PHE A 10 0.73 -14.42 0.59
N THR A 11 1.79 -13.92 -0.04
CA THR A 11 2.71 -12.96 0.59
C THR A 11 2.19 -11.53 0.47
N GLN A 12 2.65 -10.65 1.35
CA GLN A 12 2.27 -9.23 1.34
C GLN A 12 2.63 -8.53 0.02
N ARG A 13 3.75 -8.93 -0.59
CA ARG A 13 4.21 -8.43 -1.90
C ARG A 13 3.24 -8.82 -3.02
N GLN A 14 2.83 -10.09 -3.07
CA GLN A 14 1.88 -10.59 -4.07
C GLN A 14 0.52 -9.89 -3.96
N LEU A 15 0.04 -9.63 -2.73
CA LEU A 15 -1.21 -8.90 -2.52
C LEU A 15 -1.11 -7.45 -3.03
N ARG A 16 0.03 -6.78 -2.79
CA ARG A 16 0.28 -5.42 -3.29
C ARG A 16 0.34 -5.37 -4.81
N ASP A 17 1.03 -6.32 -5.43
CA ASP A 17 1.16 -6.39 -6.90
C ASP A 17 -0.19 -6.69 -7.56
N ALA A 18 -0.98 -7.59 -6.98
CA ALA A 18 -2.34 -7.90 -7.44
C ALA A 18 -3.26 -6.67 -7.32
N TYR A 19 -3.20 -5.97 -6.18
CA TYR A 19 -3.93 -4.72 -5.98
C TYR A 19 -3.51 -3.65 -6.98
N TYR A 20 -2.21 -3.46 -7.20
CA TYR A 20 -1.73 -2.44 -8.13
C TYR A 20 -2.15 -2.73 -9.57
N THR A 21 -2.08 -3.99 -9.98
CA THR A 21 -2.53 -4.43 -11.30
C THR A 21 -4.03 -4.21 -11.47
N ALA A 22 -4.82 -4.54 -10.45
CA ALA A 22 -6.27 -4.29 -10.45
C ALA A 22 -6.60 -2.79 -10.47
N ALA A 23 -5.95 -1.98 -9.64
CA ALA A 23 -6.14 -0.54 -9.56
C ALA A 23 -5.80 0.18 -10.88
N LYS A 24 -4.74 -0.26 -11.57
CA LYS A 24 -4.39 0.26 -12.90
C LYS A 24 -5.45 -0.05 -13.96
N ARG A 25 -6.06 -1.23 -13.91
CA ARG A 25 -7.13 -1.62 -14.83
C ARG A 25 -8.41 -0.81 -14.64
N CYS A 26 -8.58 -0.16 -13.49
CA CYS A 26 -9.68 0.77 -13.23
C CYS A 26 -9.46 2.17 -13.82
N HIS A 27 -8.28 2.46 -14.40
CA HIS A 27 -7.97 3.78 -14.92
C HIS A 27 -8.80 4.10 -16.18
N PRO A 28 -9.42 5.29 -16.28
CA PRO A 28 -10.31 5.64 -17.40
C PRO A 28 -9.64 5.57 -18.78
N ASP A 29 -8.32 5.77 -18.88
CA ASP A 29 -7.60 5.64 -20.16
C ASP A 29 -7.48 4.18 -20.67
N LEU A 30 -7.68 3.19 -19.80
CA LEU A 30 -7.52 1.76 -20.14
C LEU A 30 -8.86 1.04 -20.28
N VAL A 31 -9.93 1.58 -19.68
CA VAL A 31 -11.26 0.99 -19.78
C VAL A 31 -11.89 1.43 -21.11
N SER A 32 -12.01 0.48 -22.05
CA SER A 32 -12.89 0.64 -23.20
C SER A 32 -14.35 0.53 -22.72
N ALA A 33 -15.25 1.35 -23.27
CA ALA A 33 -16.63 1.53 -22.79
C ALA A 33 -17.51 0.26 -22.67
N ASP A 34 -17.04 -0.89 -23.18
CA ASP A 34 -17.77 -2.17 -23.21
C ASP A 34 -17.40 -3.15 -22.09
N ASP A 35 -16.32 -2.94 -21.35
CA ASP A 35 -15.95 -3.80 -20.21
C ASP A 35 -16.49 -3.20 -18.91
N THR A 36 -17.24 -3.98 -18.12
CA THR A 36 -17.72 -3.55 -16.80
C THR A 36 -16.54 -3.05 -15.96
N PRO A 37 -16.40 -1.74 -15.72
CA PRO A 37 -15.25 -1.22 -15.01
C PRO A 37 -15.30 -1.75 -13.58
N LEU A 38 -14.26 -2.47 -13.18
CA LEU A 38 -14.03 -2.70 -11.75
C LEU A 38 -13.95 -1.33 -11.09
N ASP A 39 -14.80 -1.05 -10.10
CA ASP A 39 -14.73 0.20 -9.36
C ASP A 39 -13.46 0.19 -8.51
N PHE A 40 -12.61 1.22 -8.66
CA PHE A 40 -11.43 1.41 -7.82
C PHE A 40 -11.77 1.30 -6.32
N ARG A 41 -12.99 1.70 -5.94
CA ARG A 41 -13.51 1.54 -4.59
C ARG A 41 -13.65 0.09 -4.17
N GLU A 42 -14.21 -0.78 -5.02
CA GLU A 42 -14.37 -2.21 -4.73
C GLU A 42 -13.02 -2.92 -4.65
N VAL A 43 -12.08 -2.57 -5.54
CA VAL A 43 -10.71 -3.10 -5.52
C VAL A 43 -9.99 -2.69 -4.24
N THR A 44 -10.18 -1.45 -3.79
CA THR A 44 -9.60 -0.93 -2.53
C THR A 44 -10.23 -1.56 -1.30
N ASP A 45 -11.56 -1.65 -1.24
CA ASP A 45 -12.27 -2.26 -0.10
C ASP A 45 -11.88 -3.74 0.05
N ALA A 46 -11.70 -4.47 -1.07
CA ALA A 46 -11.22 -5.86 -1.06
C ALA A 46 -9.77 -6.00 -0.57
N PHE A 47 -8.87 -5.11 -1.02
CA PHE A 47 -7.49 -5.08 -0.55
C PHE A 47 -7.41 -4.81 0.97
N GLU A 48 -8.20 -3.85 1.47
CA GLU A 48 -8.24 -3.57 2.91
C GLU A 48 -8.79 -4.73 3.74
N HIS A 49 -9.77 -5.45 3.21
CA HIS A 49 -10.32 -6.62 3.86
C HIS A 49 -9.28 -7.75 3.97
N LEU A 50 -8.57 -8.05 2.88
CA LEU A 50 -7.51 -9.06 2.84
C LEU A 50 -6.30 -8.67 3.71
N MET A 51 -5.94 -7.38 3.77
CA MET A 51 -4.88 -6.88 4.66
C MET A 51 -5.24 -7.02 6.15
N LYS A 52 -6.52 -6.95 6.51
CA LYS A 52 -7.00 -7.16 7.89
C LYS A 52 -7.06 -8.64 8.25
N ASP A 53 -7.37 -9.50 7.28
CA ASP A 53 -7.43 -10.95 7.48
C ASP A 53 -6.02 -11.58 7.44
N ARG A 54 -5.32 -11.44 8.56
CA ARG A 54 -3.96 -12.01 8.76
C ARG A 54 -3.91 -13.54 8.68
N SER A 55 -5.05 -14.24 8.63
CA SER A 55 -5.07 -15.70 8.58
C SER A 55 -4.55 -16.28 7.26
N MET A 56 -4.60 -15.49 6.17
CA MET A 56 -4.12 -15.88 4.84
C MET A 56 -2.73 -15.33 4.48
N LEU A 57 -2.17 -14.47 5.32
CA LEU A 57 -0.85 -13.88 5.08
C LEU A 57 0.24 -14.83 5.57
N GLU A 58 1.05 -15.35 4.65
CA GLU A 58 2.27 -16.06 5.05
C GLU A 58 3.27 -15.03 5.57
N SER A 59 3.74 -15.22 6.81
CA SER A 59 4.83 -14.44 7.37
C SER A 59 6.13 -14.92 6.74
N ASP A 60 6.40 -14.47 5.52
CA ASP A 60 7.68 -14.74 4.88
C ASP A 60 8.78 -14.08 5.72
N GLY A 61 9.76 -14.90 6.11
CA GLY A 61 10.83 -14.52 7.04
C GLY A 61 11.89 -13.61 6.41
N ASP A 62 11.72 -13.24 5.16
CA ASP A 62 12.55 -12.31 4.44
C ASP A 62 11.88 -10.93 4.41
N ASP A 63 12.50 -9.99 5.12
CA ASP A 63 12.31 -8.55 5.01
C ASP A 63 12.74 -8.06 3.60
N GLU A 64 12.22 -8.65 2.53
CA GLU A 64 12.37 -8.10 1.19
C GLU A 64 11.69 -6.74 1.20
N GLU A 65 12.51 -5.71 0.99
CA GLU A 65 12.14 -4.32 0.89
C GLU A 65 10.93 -4.18 -0.05
N LEU A 66 9.73 -4.09 0.54
CA LEU A 66 8.45 -4.19 -0.20
C LEU A 66 8.42 -3.19 -1.36
N VAL A 67 9.02 -2.01 -1.17
CA VAL A 67 9.14 -0.92 -2.15
C VAL A 67 10.62 -0.76 -2.52
N THR A 68 10.96 -0.93 -3.80
CA THR A 68 12.32 -0.71 -4.28
C THR A 68 12.70 0.77 -4.28
N VAL A 69 14.00 1.08 -4.21
CA VAL A 69 14.52 2.47 -4.31
C VAL A 69 13.96 3.21 -5.53
N SER A 70 13.89 2.52 -6.67
CA SER A 70 13.40 3.13 -7.92
C SER A 70 11.90 3.43 -7.85
N GLU A 71 11.11 2.60 -7.17
CA GLU A 71 9.67 2.86 -6.98
C GLU A 71 9.42 4.05 -6.04
N ASP A 72 10.17 4.14 -4.95
CA ASP A 72 10.11 5.26 -4.01
C ASP A 72 10.42 6.59 -4.71
N GLU A 73 11.50 6.64 -5.49
CA GLU A 73 11.90 7.83 -6.25
C GLU A 73 10.87 8.21 -7.32
N ARG A 74 10.34 7.23 -8.07
CA ARG A 74 9.27 7.47 -9.06
C ARG A 74 8.02 8.05 -8.42
N PHE A 75 7.63 7.50 -7.27
CA PHE A 75 6.46 8.00 -6.53
C PHE A 75 6.68 9.43 -6.03
N ARG A 76 7.86 9.71 -5.45
CA ARG A 76 8.25 11.07 -5.02
C ARG A 76 8.26 12.10 -6.15
N THR A 77 8.70 11.71 -7.33
CA THR A 77 8.66 12.58 -8.51
C THR A 77 7.22 12.81 -8.96
N ALA A 78 6.41 11.75 -9.08
CA ALA A 78 5.01 11.86 -9.50
C ALA A 78 4.17 12.71 -8.53
N CYS A 79 4.36 12.57 -7.21
CA CYS A 79 3.67 13.41 -6.22
C CYS A 79 3.96 14.90 -6.42
N ARG A 80 5.22 15.24 -6.72
CA ARG A 80 5.61 16.65 -6.95
C ARG A 80 5.15 17.16 -8.30
N GLU A 81 5.29 16.39 -9.36
CA GLU A 81 4.98 16.84 -10.73
C GLU A 81 3.47 16.93 -10.98
N ILE A 82 2.70 15.97 -10.46
CA ILE A 82 1.26 15.89 -10.71
C ILE A 82 0.51 16.65 -9.62
N LEU A 83 0.65 16.24 -8.36
CA LEU A 83 -0.14 16.83 -7.27
C LEU A 83 0.47 18.13 -6.69
N GLY A 84 1.73 18.45 -6.98
CA GLY A 84 2.43 19.55 -6.34
C GLY A 84 2.73 19.31 -4.85
N LEU A 85 2.68 18.06 -4.39
CA LEU A 85 2.82 17.68 -2.97
C LEU A 85 4.06 16.81 -2.74
N SER A 86 4.57 16.80 -1.50
CA SER A 86 5.56 15.80 -1.11
C SER A 86 4.92 14.42 -0.99
N ALA A 87 5.69 13.37 -1.23
CA ALA A 87 5.17 12.00 -1.09
C ALA A 87 4.75 11.68 0.35
N GLU A 88 5.42 12.28 1.33
CA GLU A 88 5.12 12.14 2.75
C GLU A 88 3.72 12.71 3.07
N ALA A 89 3.38 13.89 2.53
CA ALA A 89 2.06 14.49 2.70
C ALA A 89 0.96 13.66 2.01
N VAL A 90 1.28 13.08 0.85
CA VAL A 90 0.37 12.16 0.15
C VAL A 90 0.13 10.89 0.97
N GLU A 91 1.18 10.28 1.53
CA GLU A 91 1.06 9.11 2.42
C GLU A 91 0.30 9.42 3.72
N GLU A 92 0.52 10.59 4.32
CA GLU A 92 -0.26 11.06 5.47
C GLU A 92 -1.75 11.20 5.11
N SER A 93 -2.04 11.83 3.97
CA SER A 93 -3.41 11.96 3.47
C SER A 93 -4.07 10.61 3.22
N LYS A 94 -3.36 9.66 2.59
CA LYS A 94 -3.84 8.28 2.40
C LYS A 94 -4.20 7.57 3.70
N ARG A 95 -3.61 7.94 4.84
CA ARG A 95 -3.89 7.35 6.16
C ARG A 95 -5.07 8.00 6.85
N ASP A 96 -5.42 9.23 6.51
CA ASP A 96 -6.55 9.94 7.13
C ASP A 96 -7.91 9.35 6.68
N PRO A 97 -8.74 8.85 7.62
CA PRO A 97 -10.08 8.36 7.30
C PRO A 97 -10.97 9.43 6.64
N LYS A 98 -10.80 10.72 6.97
CA LYS A 98 -11.60 11.80 6.37
C LYS A 98 -11.24 11.98 4.89
N PHE A 99 -9.95 11.92 4.57
CA PHE A 99 -9.48 11.96 3.19
C PHE A 99 -10.02 10.77 2.38
N ARG A 100 -10.00 9.57 2.96
CA ARG A 100 -10.60 8.38 2.31
C ARG A 100 -12.09 8.51 2.09
N GLN A 101 -12.82 9.08 3.05
CA GLN A 101 -14.23 9.35 2.90
C GLN A 101 -14.48 10.42 1.83
N TRP A 102 -13.63 11.45 1.76
CA TRP A 102 -13.67 12.48 0.75
C TRP A 102 -13.38 11.94 -0.67
N LEU A 103 -12.46 10.98 -0.81
CA LEU A 103 -12.16 10.29 -2.08
C LEU A 103 -13.37 9.53 -2.67
N LYS A 104 -14.32 9.14 -1.83
CA LYS A 104 -15.59 8.50 -2.26
C LYS A 104 -16.59 9.52 -2.82
N GLY A 105 -16.32 10.81 -2.68
CA GLY A 105 -17.13 11.89 -3.23
C GLY A 105 -17.04 11.98 -4.75
N ASN A 106 -17.95 12.76 -5.35
CA ASN A 106 -18.05 12.94 -6.81
C ASN A 106 -17.49 14.29 -7.28
N THR A 107 -16.58 14.90 -6.52
CA THR A 107 -15.97 16.18 -6.89
C THR A 107 -14.83 15.96 -7.89
N ASP A 108 -14.57 16.95 -8.75
CA ASP A 108 -13.47 16.89 -9.73
C ASP A 108 -12.12 16.63 -9.05
N ALA A 109 -11.91 17.23 -7.87
CA ALA A 109 -10.72 16.99 -7.07
C ALA A 109 -10.63 15.54 -6.57
N ALA A 110 -11.73 14.91 -6.15
CA ALA A 110 -11.73 13.50 -5.75
C ALA A 110 -11.50 12.57 -6.95
N HIS A 111 -12.01 12.91 -8.14
CA HIS A 111 -11.71 12.19 -9.38
C HIS A 111 -10.23 12.31 -9.76
N TYR A 112 -9.68 13.53 -9.71
CA TYR A 112 -8.28 13.80 -10.00
C TYR A 112 -7.34 12.99 -9.09
N TRP A 113 -7.61 12.98 -7.78
CA TRP A 113 -6.84 12.18 -6.83
C TRP A 113 -7.00 10.68 -7.05
N ARG A 114 -8.20 10.18 -7.35
CA ARG A 114 -8.40 8.77 -7.67
C ARG A 114 -7.61 8.36 -8.91
N ASN A 115 -7.62 9.17 -9.97
CA ASN A 115 -6.86 8.90 -11.19
C ASN A 115 -5.36 8.81 -10.90
N PHE A 116 -4.83 9.77 -10.13
CA PHE A 116 -3.44 9.72 -9.67
C PHE A 116 -3.16 8.44 -8.87
N LEU A 117 -3.97 8.13 -7.85
CA LEU A 117 -3.76 6.96 -7.00
C LEU A 117 -3.83 5.65 -7.81
N MET A 118 -4.77 5.51 -8.74
CA MET A 118 -4.86 4.34 -9.63
C MET A 118 -3.57 4.11 -10.43
N GLY A 119 -2.94 5.17 -10.93
CA GLY A 119 -1.67 5.10 -11.66
C GLY A 119 -0.45 4.81 -10.78
N HIS A 120 -0.52 5.12 -9.49
CA HIS A 120 0.63 5.17 -8.58
C HIS A 120 0.48 4.29 -7.32
N GLY A 121 -0.19 3.14 -7.44
CA GLY A 121 -0.20 2.12 -6.38
C GLY A 121 -1.30 2.27 -5.34
N GLY A 122 -2.33 3.04 -5.66
CA GLY A 122 -3.56 3.19 -4.90
C GLY A 122 -3.35 3.72 -3.48
N LEU A 123 -4.11 3.18 -2.53
CA LEU A 123 -3.94 3.48 -1.11
C LEU A 123 -2.85 2.65 -0.41
N ALA A 124 -2.14 1.80 -1.16
CA ALA A 124 -1.02 1.05 -0.60
C ALA A 124 0.17 1.99 -0.34
N PRO A 125 0.97 1.75 0.72
CA PRO A 125 2.17 2.52 0.98
C PRO A 125 3.17 2.41 -0.18
N GLN A 126 3.68 3.55 -0.64
CA GLN A 126 4.67 3.63 -1.72
C GLN A 126 6.01 4.24 -1.27
N LEU A 127 6.13 4.58 0.01
CA LEU A 127 7.37 5.04 0.61
C LEU A 127 8.01 3.94 1.43
N ARG A 128 9.34 3.87 1.35
CA ARG A 128 10.11 3.01 2.24
C ARG A 128 10.03 3.52 3.68
N PRO A 129 9.95 2.64 4.68
CA PRO A 129 10.15 3.04 6.06
C PRO A 129 11.53 3.69 6.20
N PRO A 130 11.68 4.79 6.95
CA PRO A 130 12.99 5.38 7.17
C PRO A 130 13.92 4.34 7.79
N ALA A 131 15.17 4.28 7.33
CA ALA A 131 16.17 3.33 7.83
C ALA A 131 16.26 3.42 9.36
N GLY A 132 15.98 2.31 10.06
CA GLY A 132 15.91 2.25 11.52
C GLY A 132 14.50 2.24 12.13
N PHE A 133 13.44 2.29 11.31
CA PHE A 133 12.06 2.11 11.79
C PHE A 133 11.80 0.62 12.09
N ILE A 134 12.27 0.15 13.24
CA ILE A 134 11.78 -1.09 13.87
C ILE A 134 10.29 -0.85 14.16
N GLY A 135 9.44 -1.51 13.39
CA GLY A 135 8.07 -1.10 13.17
C GLY A 135 7.20 -0.88 14.41
N GLN A 136 6.09 -0.16 14.19
CA GLN A 136 4.87 -0.19 14.99
C GLN A 136 4.19 -1.59 14.97
N ASN A 137 4.97 -2.67 15.00
CA ASN A 137 4.50 -4.00 15.37
C ASN A 137 4.71 -4.13 16.88
N GLU A 138 3.79 -3.53 17.65
CA GLU A 138 3.65 -3.88 19.06
C GLU A 138 3.50 -5.40 19.18
N LYS A 139 4.31 -5.97 20.08
CA LYS A 139 4.50 -7.41 20.39
C LYS A 139 5.58 -8.15 19.58
N ARG A 140 6.75 -7.54 19.36
CA ARG A 140 7.99 -8.33 19.45
C ARG A 140 8.39 -8.44 20.92
N VAL A 141 8.11 -9.60 21.50
CA VAL A 141 8.76 -10.06 22.73
C VAL A 141 10.27 -9.93 22.48
N VAL A 142 10.88 -8.93 23.09
CA VAL A 142 12.33 -8.76 23.12
C VAL A 142 12.87 -9.98 23.83
N ARG A 143 13.36 -10.97 23.07
CA ARG A 143 14.33 -11.92 23.61
C ARG A 143 15.56 -11.08 23.92
N MET A 144 15.69 -10.69 25.19
CA MET A 144 16.89 -10.08 25.74
C MET A 144 18.07 -10.97 25.34
N SER A 145 18.90 -10.50 24.43
CA SER A 145 20.22 -11.07 24.20
C SER A 145 21.04 -10.81 25.47
N GLU A 146 21.17 -11.85 26.30
CA GLU A 146 22.11 -11.92 27.41
C GLU A 146 23.53 -11.67 26.92
N THR A 147 23.98 -10.43 26.92
CA THR A 147 25.42 -10.13 26.94
C THR A 147 25.86 -9.87 28.38
N ARG A 148 25.82 -10.94 29.20
CA ARG A 148 26.45 -10.97 30.51
C ARG A 148 27.95 -11.20 30.33
N ARG A 149 28.72 -10.14 30.05
CA ARG A 149 30.18 -10.16 30.24
C ARG A 149 30.46 -10.28 31.74
N LYS A 150 30.67 -11.51 32.23
CA LYS A 150 31.31 -11.75 33.54
C LYS A 150 32.77 -11.27 33.43
N ARG A 151 33.07 -10.12 34.02
CA ARG A 151 34.45 -9.77 34.35
C ARG A 151 34.81 -10.57 35.61
N LYS A 152 35.77 -11.48 35.48
CA LYS A 152 36.29 -12.32 36.57
C LYS A 152 37.73 -11.90 36.84
N ARG A 153 38.01 -11.72 38.13
CA ARG A 153 39.26 -11.33 38.80
C ARG A 153 39.58 -9.84 38.78
#